data_AF-A0A538F3P6-F1
#
_entry.id   AF-A0A538F3P6-F1
#
_cell.length_a   1.000
_cell.length_b   1.000
_cell.length_c   1.000
_cell.angle_alpha   90.00
_cell.angle_beta   90.00
_cell.angle_gamma   90.00
#
_symmetry.space_group_name_H-M   'P 1'
#
loop_
_entity.id
_entity.type
_entity.pdbx_description
1 polymer ?
#
loop_
_entity_poly.entity_id
_entity_poly.type
_entity_poly.pdbx_seq_one_letter_code
_entity_poly.pdbx_strand_id
1 'polypeptide(L)'
;MIVLVVLFWVSLGLLVWTHLGYPLVAALGARLLNRRVRKSDQTPSVSLIVAAHNEEDVIERRLENLLALEYPKDKLEIVVASDASDDRTDELVEREPRVRLIRCPRGGKVAAQNHTVPQTSGEILVFTDANATWPPDALRQ
;
A
#
# COMPACT_ATOMS: atom_id res chain seq x y z
N MET A 1 4.56 26.74 -43.55
CA MET A 1 3.19 27.10 -43.15
C MET A 1 2.36 25.87 -42.76
N ILE A 2 2.12 24.94 -43.67
CA ILE A 2 1.23 23.77 -43.46
C ILE A 2 1.70 22.88 -42.28
N VAL A 3 3.00 22.60 -42.18
CA VAL A 3 3.56 21.77 -41.09
C VAL A 3 3.26 22.34 -39.70
N LEU A 4 3.41 23.66 -39.51
CA LEU A 4 3.13 24.31 -38.23
C LEU A 4 1.64 24.28 -37.87
N VAL A 5 0.77 24.43 -38.88
CA VAL A 5 -0.69 24.32 -38.70
C VAL A 5 -1.07 22.90 -38.27
N VAL A 6 -0.49 21.88 -38.90
CA VAL A 6 -0.73 20.47 -38.53
C VAL A 6 -0.25 20.20 -37.10
N LEU A 7 0.98 20.62 -36.75
CA LEU A 7 1.51 20.45 -35.40
C LEU A 7 0.62 21.11 -34.34
N PHE A 8 0.18 22.36 -34.60
CA PHE A 8 -0.71 23.08 -33.69
C PHE A 8 -2.01 22.32 -33.41
N TRP A 9 -2.71 21.86 -34.46
CA TRP A 9 -3.98 21.16 -34.29
C TRP A 9 -3.82 19.78 -33.67
N VAL A 10 -2.73 19.07 -33.97
CA VAL A 10 -2.42 17.79 -33.30
C VAL A 10 -2.18 18.02 -31.82
N SER A 11 -1.36 19.00 -31.45
CA SER A 11 -1.10 19.33 -30.04
C SER A 11 -2.36 19.78 -29.31
N LEU A 12 -3.19 20.62 -29.92
CA LEU A 12 -4.47 21.03 -29.35
C LEU A 12 -5.42 19.85 -29.18
N GLY A 13 -5.50 18.96 -30.17
CA GLY A 13 -6.29 17.74 -30.12
C GLY A 13 -5.84 16.80 -28.98
N LEU A 14 -4.53 16.66 -28.76
CA LEU A 14 -3.99 15.88 -27.64
C LEU A 14 -4.40 16.47 -26.28
N LEU A 15 -4.31 17.80 -26.12
CA LEU A 15 -4.74 18.47 -24.89
C LEU A 15 -6.24 18.33 -24.64
N VAL A 16 -7.07 18.47 -25.69
CA VAL A 16 -8.52 18.26 -25.58
C VAL A 16 -8.82 16.81 -25.22
N TRP A 17 -8.12 15.85 -25.81
CA TRP A 17 -8.28 14.44 -25.47
C TRP A 17 -7.88 14.15 -24.02
N THR A 18 -6.74 14.62 -23.53
CA THR A 18 -6.30 14.33 -22.16
C THR A 18 -7.18 14.98 -21.10
N HIS A 19 -7.63 16.21 -21.32
CA HIS A 19 -8.38 16.97 -20.30
C HIS A 19 -9.89 16.81 -20.40
N LEU A 20 -10.44 16.47 -21.57
CA LEU A 20 -11.89 16.37 -21.76
C LEU A 20 -12.32 15.03 -22.36
N GLY A 21 -11.67 14.58 -23.44
CA GLY A 21 -12.06 13.36 -24.15
C GLY A 21 -11.93 12.09 -23.29
N TYR A 22 -10.75 11.86 -22.72
CA TYR A 22 -10.46 10.70 -21.89
C TYR A 22 -11.32 10.64 -20.63
N PRO A 23 -11.46 11.71 -19.81
CA PRO A 23 -12.37 11.69 -18.67
C PRO A 23 -13.83 11.41 -19.06
N LEU A 24 -14.31 11.95 -20.18
CA LEU A 24 -15.68 11.74 -20.65
C LEU A 24 -15.90 10.28 -21.07
N VAL A 25 -14.98 9.70 -21.85
CA VAL A 25 -15.04 8.29 -22.26
C VAL A 25 -14.91 7.36 -21.06
N ALA A 26 -13.99 7.66 -20.13
CA ALA A 26 -13.84 6.90 -18.89
C ALA A 26 -15.11 6.97 -18.02
N ALA A 27 -15.73 8.15 -17.88
CA ALA A 27 -16.97 8.32 -17.13
C ALA A 27 -18.15 7.59 -17.79
N LEU A 28 -18.26 7.65 -19.11
CA LEU A 28 -19.28 6.91 -19.87
C LEU A 28 -19.06 5.40 -19.74
N GLY A 29 -17.81 4.95 -19.87
CA GLY A 29 -17.42 3.56 -19.66
C GLY A 29 -17.74 3.09 -18.25
N ALA A 30 -17.40 3.87 -17.22
CA ALA A 30 -17.71 3.54 -15.83
C ALA A 30 -19.23 3.44 -15.58
N ARG A 31 -20.04 4.23 -16.26
CA ARG A 31 -21.52 4.17 -16.15
C ARG A 31 -22.10 2.98 -16.90
N LEU A 32 -21.65 2.72 -18.13
CA LEU A 32 -22.19 1.66 -19.00
C LEU A 32 -21.68 0.28 -18.62
N LEU A 33 -20.41 0.17 -18.22
CA LEU A 33 -19.75 -1.07 -17.84
C LEU A 33 -19.74 -1.28 -16.32
N ASN A 34 -20.63 -0.61 -15.58
CA ASN A 34 -20.62 -0.61 -14.12
C ASN A 34 -20.75 -2.03 -13.55
N ARG A 35 -19.61 -2.69 -13.34
CA ARG A 35 -19.54 -4.01 -12.74
C ARG A 35 -19.70 -3.80 -11.25
N ARG A 36 -20.93 -3.95 -10.77
CA ARG A 36 -21.23 -3.93 -9.34
C ARG A 36 -20.31 -4.93 -8.64
N VAL A 37 -19.38 -4.43 -7.83
CA VAL A 37 -18.57 -5.27 -6.94
C VAL A 37 -19.55 -5.87 -5.94
N ARG A 38 -19.68 -7.20 -5.95
CA ARG A 38 -20.42 -7.90 -4.91
C ARG A 38 -19.59 -7.80 -3.64
N LYS A 39 -19.94 -6.86 -2.76
CA LYS A 39 -19.45 -6.85 -1.40
C LYS A 39 -20.03 -8.09 -0.71
N SER A 40 -19.16 -9.04 -0.38
CA SER A 40 -19.49 -10.18 0.46
C SER A 40 -18.77 -10.00 1.78
N ASP A 41 -19.40 -10.44 2.87
CA ASP A 41 -18.79 -10.46 4.19
C ASP A 41 -17.75 -11.60 4.22
N GLN A 42 -16.54 -11.28 3.75
CA GLN A 42 -15.39 -12.18 3.75
C GLN A 42 -14.31 -11.61 4.64
N THR A 43 -13.64 -12.49 5.38
CA THR A 43 -12.51 -12.14 6.24
C THR A 43 -11.36 -13.08 5.89
N PRO A 44 -10.65 -12.82 4.77
CA PRO A 44 -9.50 -13.63 4.35
C PRO A 44 -8.34 -13.51 5.36
N SER A 45 -7.30 -14.33 5.20
CA SER A 45 -6.05 -14.08 5.92
C SER A 45 -5.30 -12.91 5.28
N VAL A 46 -4.71 -12.03 6.10
CA VAL A 46 -4.02 -10.82 5.68
C VAL A 46 -2.61 -10.82 6.25
N SER A 47 -1.63 -10.60 5.38
CA SER A 47 -0.27 -10.26 5.79
C SER A 47 -0.03 -8.77 5.56
N LEU A 48 0.09 -8.04 6.66
CA LEU A 48 0.31 -6.60 6.69
C LEU A 48 1.80 -6.32 6.84
N ILE A 49 2.41 -5.81 5.78
CA ILE A 49 3.85 -5.58 5.65
C ILE A 49 4.13 -4.08 5.80
N VAL A 50 4.83 -3.73 6.87
CA VAL A 50 5.33 -2.38 7.16
C VAL A 50 6.77 -2.30 6.69
N ALA A 51 7.09 -1.43 5.74
CA ALA A 51 8.48 -1.12 5.43
C ALA A 51 9.01 -0.08 6.42
N ALA A 52 10.19 -0.32 7.00
CA ALA A 52 10.82 0.58 7.95
C ALA A 52 12.32 0.74 7.67
N HIS A 53 12.83 1.97 7.81
CA HIS A 53 14.25 2.27 7.86
C HIS A 53 14.46 3.49 8.73
N ASN A 54 15.09 3.30 9.88
CA ASN A 54 15.33 4.35 10.87
C ASN A 54 14.06 5.11 11.28
N GLU A 55 13.10 4.38 11.83
CA GLU A 55 11.76 4.84 12.22
C GLU A 55 11.56 4.78 13.75
N GLU A 56 12.63 4.87 14.56
CA GLU A 56 12.56 4.72 16.02
C GLU A 56 11.56 5.66 16.69
N ASP A 57 11.39 6.87 16.14
CA ASP A 57 10.48 7.89 16.66
C ASP A 57 8.98 7.55 16.48
N VAL A 58 8.64 6.69 15.52
CA VAL A 58 7.24 6.44 15.12
C VAL A 58 6.82 4.98 15.18
N ILE A 59 7.78 4.04 15.18
CA ILE A 59 7.49 2.62 15.03
C ILE A 59 6.63 2.08 16.17
N GLU A 60 6.88 2.46 17.43
CA GLU A 60 6.08 1.98 18.57
C GLU A 60 4.61 2.36 18.42
N ARG A 61 4.33 3.64 18.16
CA ARG A 61 2.97 4.13 17.91
C ARG A 61 2.34 3.42 16.70
N ARG A 62 3.14 3.07 15.69
CA ARG A 62 2.65 2.33 14.53
C ARG A 62 2.23 0.92 14.91
N LEU A 63 3.03 0.21 15.70
CA LEU A 63 2.70 -1.15 16.16
C LEU A 63 1.43 -1.13 17.01
N GLU A 64 1.30 -0.17 17.94
CA GLU A 64 0.08 0.01 18.72
C GLU A 64 -1.15 0.22 17.83
N ASN A 65 -1.05 1.10 16.82
CA ASN A 65 -2.14 1.35 15.88
C ASN A 65 -2.53 0.10 15.08
N LEU A 66 -1.55 -0.67 14.62
CA LEU A 66 -1.81 -1.90 13.85
C LEU A 66 -2.40 -3.01 14.72
N LEU A 67 -1.96 -3.13 15.96
CA LEU A 67 -2.47 -4.12 16.91
C LEU A 67 -3.89 -3.77 17.37
N ALA A 68 -4.27 -2.49 17.33
CA ALA A 68 -5.62 -2.02 17.59
C ALA A 68 -6.62 -2.24 16.44
N LEU A 69 -6.18 -2.72 15.27
CA LEU A 69 -7.08 -3.03 14.15
C LEU A 69 -8.12 -4.09 14.56
N GLU A 70 -9.38 -3.83 14.20
CA GLU A 70 -10.53 -4.70 14.39
C GLU A 70 -10.53 -5.81 13.34
N TYR A 71 -9.51 -6.67 13.35
CA TYR A 71 -9.42 -7.85 12.49
C TYR A 71 -9.22 -9.10 13.34
N PRO A 72 -9.75 -10.28 12.93
CA PRO A 72 -9.47 -11.53 13.64
C PRO A 72 -7.95 -11.74 13.76
N LYS A 73 -7.46 -11.90 15.00
CA LYS A 73 -6.02 -11.93 15.29
C LYS A 73 -5.34 -13.18 14.73
N ASP A 74 -6.09 -14.27 14.58
CA ASP A 74 -5.69 -15.51 13.91
C ASP A 74 -5.57 -15.39 12.39
N LYS A 75 -6.11 -14.31 11.80
CA LYS A 75 -6.09 -14.02 10.37
C LYS A 75 -5.26 -12.81 9.99
N LEU A 76 -4.60 -12.17 10.95
CA LEU A 76 -3.77 -11.00 10.71
C LEU A 76 -2.33 -11.30 11.11
N GLU A 77 -1.47 -11.42 10.11
CA GLU A 77 -0.01 -11.43 10.28
C GLU A 77 0.52 -10.00 10.11
N ILE A 78 1.23 -9.47 11.11
CA ILE A 78 1.88 -8.17 11.02
C ILE A 78 3.39 -8.39 10.91
N VAL A 79 3.99 -7.87 9.84
CA VAL A 79 5.41 -8.03 9.55
C VAL A 79 6.04 -6.66 9.33
N VAL A 80 7.15 -6.38 10.02
CA VAL A 80 8.01 -5.23 9.76
C VAL A 80 9.20 -5.68 8.94
N ALA A 81 9.31 -5.15 7.73
CA ALA A 81 10.45 -5.32 6.85
C ALA A 81 11.45 -4.18 7.11
N SER A 82 12.47 -4.45 7.92
CA SER A 82 13.53 -3.49 8.23
C SER A 82 14.57 -3.46 7.11
N ASP A 83 14.69 -2.33 6.43
CA ASP A 83 15.62 -2.10 5.32
C ASP A 83 16.97 -1.62 5.84
N ALA A 84 17.63 -2.48 6.63
CA ALA A 84 18.91 -2.22 7.29
C ALA A 84 18.90 -0.95 8.17
N SER A 85 17.99 -0.91 9.15
CA SER A 85 18.00 0.17 10.16
C SER A 85 19.24 0.09 11.04
N ASP A 86 19.80 1.24 11.41
CA ASP A 86 20.96 1.39 12.30
C ASP A 86 20.67 2.13 13.60
N ASP A 87 19.40 2.52 13.80
CA ASP A 87 18.85 3.08 15.03
C ASP A 87 18.15 2.00 15.87
N ARG A 88 17.29 2.40 16.82
CA ARG A 88 16.59 1.46 17.71
C ARG A 88 15.34 0.82 17.08
N THR A 89 15.04 1.07 15.80
CA THR A 89 13.81 0.57 15.14
C THR A 89 13.64 -0.94 15.34
N ASP A 90 14.66 -1.72 15.05
CA ASP A 90 14.61 -3.18 15.14
C ASP A 90 14.39 -3.65 16.59
N GLU A 91 15.08 -3.02 17.54
CA GLU A 91 14.93 -3.33 18.97
C GLU A 91 13.52 -3.07 19.47
N LEU A 92 12.90 -1.98 18.99
CA LEU A 92 11.54 -1.59 19.37
C LEU A 92 10.51 -2.58 18.80
N VAL A 93 10.73 -3.07 17.58
CA VAL A 93 9.86 -4.10 16.97
C VAL A 93 10.00 -5.44 17.69
N GLU A 94 11.21 -5.87 18.03
CA GLU A 94 11.44 -7.16 18.70
C GLU A 94 10.80 -7.25 20.10
N ARG A 95 10.50 -6.12 20.73
CA ARG A 95 9.77 -6.09 22.02
C ARG A 95 8.31 -6.49 21.91
N GLU A 96 7.73 -6.46 20.70
CA GLU A 96 6.34 -6.79 20.47
C GLU A 96 6.20 -8.21 19.85
N PRO A 97 5.92 -9.25 20.66
CA PRO A 97 5.92 -10.63 20.19
C PRO A 97 4.80 -10.96 19.18
N ARG A 98 3.79 -10.09 19.05
CA ARG A 98 2.72 -10.25 18.05
C ARG A 98 3.11 -9.75 16.66
N VAL A 99 4.28 -9.13 16.54
CA VAL A 99 4.80 -8.56 15.29
C VAL A 99 6.07 -9.30 14.91
N ARG A 100 6.18 -9.65 13.63
CA ARG A 100 7.35 -10.34 13.11
C ARG A 100 8.30 -9.35 12.45
N LEU A 101 9.56 -9.35 12.87
CA LEU A 101 10.62 -8.56 12.23
C LEU A 101 11.34 -9.39 11.15
N ILE A 102 11.51 -8.82 9.96
CA ILE A 102 12.36 -9.36 8.89
C ILE A 102 13.39 -8.31 8.53
N ARG A 103 14.66 -8.62 8.79
CA ARG A 103 15.80 -7.76 8.44
C ARG A 103 16.22 -8.02 7.00
N CYS A 104 16.28 -6.97 6.21
CA CYS A 104 16.61 -6.99 4.80
C CYS A 104 17.92 -6.24 4.55
N PRO A 105 18.73 -6.64 3.56
CA PRO A 105 19.82 -5.82 3.07
C PRO A 105 19.30 -4.49 2.53
N ARG A 106 20.09 -3.41 2.67
CA ARG A 106 19.71 -2.08 2.19
C ARG A 106 19.41 -2.11 0.70
N GLY A 107 18.17 -1.78 0.34
CA GLY A 107 17.70 -1.75 -1.05
C GLY A 107 16.49 -0.84 -1.28
N GLY A 108 16.04 -0.13 -0.24
CA GLY A 108 14.84 0.71 -0.27
C GLY A 108 13.57 -0.08 0.01
N LYS A 109 12.46 0.67 0.20
CA LYS A 109 11.13 0.14 0.53
C LYS A 109 10.69 -1.04 -0.35
N VAL A 110 10.84 -0.90 -1.67
CA VAL A 110 10.40 -1.94 -2.63
C VAL A 110 11.23 -3.21 -2.48
N ALA A 111 12.54 -3.11 -2.27
CA ALA A 111 13.39 -4.28 -2.08
C ALA A 111 13.07 -5.02 -0.77
N ALA A 112 12.86 -4.27 0.33
CA ALA A 112 12.47 -4.85 1.62
C ALA A 112 11.09 -5.55 1.55
N GLN A 113 10.13 -4.94 0.84
CA GLN A 113 8.82 -5.56 0.59
C GLN A 113 8.96 -6.84 -0.25
N ASN A 114 9.69 -6.79 -1.36
CA ASN A 114 9.91 -7.96 -2.22
C ASN A 114 10.65 -9.10 -1.50
N HIS A 115 11.55 -8.77 -0.56
CA HIS A 115 12.24 -9.77 0.26
C HIS A 115 11.29 -10.43 1.28
N THR A 116 10.31 -9.67 1.78
CA THR A 116 9.38 -10.09 2.82
C THR A 116 8.22 -10.90 2.29
N VAL A 117 7.63 -10.51 1.15
CA VAL A 117 6.43 -11.13 0.57
C VAL A 117 6.50 -12.67 0.50
N PRO A 118 7.58 -13.30 -0.01
CA PRO A 118 7.66 -14.76 -0.11
C PRO A 118 7.66 -15.49 1.24
N GLN A 119 7.86 -14.77 2.34
CA GLN A 119 7.95 -15.30 3.69
C GLN A 119 6.64 -15.11 4.48
N THR A 120 5.60 -14.56 3.86
CA THR A 120 4.28 -14.30 4.46
C THR A 120 3.23 -15.30 3.96
N SER A 121 2.14 -15.49 4.70
CA SER A 121 1.15 -16.55 4.42
C SER A 121 -0.27 -16.07 4.15
N GLY A 122 -0.52 -14.76 4.20
CA GLY A 122 -1.82 -14.17 3.96
C GLY A 122 -2.30 -14.36 2.52
N GLU A 123 -3.59 -14.62 2.37
CA GLU A 123 -4.29 -14.59 1.07
C GLU A 123 -4.24 -13.20 0.44
N ILE A 124 -4.26 -12.16 1.27
CA ILE A 124 -4.13 -10.76 0.88
C ILE A 124 -2.87 -10.18 1.48
N LEU A 125 -2.10 -9.48 0.64
CA LEU A 125 -0.94 -8.70 1.06
C LEU A 125 -1.33 -7.23 1.16
N VAL A 126 -1.01 -6.62 2.29
CA VAL A 126 -1.29 -5.22 2.57
C VAL A 126 0.01 -4.52 2.88
N PHE A 127 0.33 -3.46 2.14
CA PHE A 127 1.57 -2.71 2.30
C PHE A 127 1.30 -1.37 2.97
N THR A 128 2.15 -0.99 3.92
CA THR A 128 2.07 0.31 4.59
C THR A 128 3.45 0.85 4.94
N ASP A 129 3.51 2.17 5.14
CA ASP A 129 4.65 2.85 5.74
C ASP A 129 4.57 2.83 7.27
N ALA A 130 5.72 3.06 7.91
CA ALA A 130 5.85 3.15 9.36
C ALA A 130 5.18 4.41 9.95
N ASN A 131 5.04 5.48 9.18
CA ASN A 131 4.46 6.74 9.64
C ASN A 131 2.95 6.90 9.38
N ALA A 132 2.28 5.87 8.85
CA ALA A 132 0.84 5.90 8.58
C ALA A 132 0.00 5.60 9.83
N THR A 133 -1.18 6.21 9.95
CA THR A 133 -2.16 5.92 11.02
C THR A 133 -3.49 5.52 10.39
N TRP A 134 -4.03 4.38 10.82
CA TRP A 134 -5.26 3.81 10.26
C TRP A 134 -6.38 3.80 11.29
N PRO A 135 -7.65 3.98 10.86
CA PRO A 135 -8.79 3.73 11.72
C PRO A 135 -8.91 2.24 12.06
N PRO A 136 -9.52 1.86 13.20
CA PRO A 136 -9.59 0.46 13.64
C PRO A 136 -10.25 -0.49 12.62
N ASP A 137 -11.19 0.00 11.83
CA ASP A 137 -11.97 -0.77 10.85
C ASP A 137 -11.34 -0.81 9.44
N ALA A 138 -10.13 -0.26 9.25
CA ALA A 138 -9.51 -0.07 7.94
C ALA A 138 -9.40 -1.35 7.08
N LEU A 139 -9.23 -2.53 7.71
CA LEU A 139 -9.12 -3.82 7.01
C LEU A 139 -10.46 -4.47 6.69
N ARG A 140 -11.59 -3.91 7.13
CA ARG A 140 -12.94 -4.46 6.92
C ARG A 140 -13.72 -3.78 5.78
N GLN A 141 -13.20 -2.70 5.19
CA GLN A 141 -13.90 -1.87 4.19
C GLN A 141 -13.60 -2.28 2.74
#